data_AF-A0A4Y2JXG1-F1
#
_entry.id   AF-A0A4Y2JXG1-F1
#
_cell.length_a   1.000
_cell.length_b   1.000
_cell.length_c   1.000
_cell.angle_alpha   90.00
_cell.angle_beta   90.00
_cell.angle_gamma   90.00
#
_symmetry.space_group_name_H-M   'P 1'
#
loop_
_entity.id
_entity.type
_entity.pdbx_description
1 polymer ?
#
loop_
_entity_poly.entity_id
_entity_poly.type
_entity_poly.pdbx_seq_one_letter_code
_entity_poly.pdbx_strand_id
1 'polypeptide(L)'
;MSEDEVSFIDAAGGTRKTFLINVLHAKTGGEKNILLAVATSGIAATLMTGGRTAHSVFEIVIVLLHNEMLVCSIRKGNAKAKVLQEAEVLFWDAQAWTSSHGQNPPGPCR
;
A
#
# COMPACT_ATOMS: atom_id res chain seq x y z
N MET A 1 -6.85 20.81 -14.68
CA MET A 1 -6.21 21.02 -13.36
C MET A 1 -6.26 19.69 -12.66
N SER A 2 -5.14 18.97 -12.61
CA SER A 2 -5.01 17.76 -11.79
C SER A 2 -4.63 18.23 -10.39
N GLU A 3 -5.54 18.12 -9.44
CA GLU A 3 -5.24 18.38 -8.03
C GLU A 3 -4.62 17.10 -7.46
N ASP A 4 -3.32 17.16 -7.16
CA ASP A 4 -2.61 16.08 -6.48
C ASP A 4 -3.05 16.04 -5.00
N GLU A 5 -4.20 15.41 -4.73
CA GLU A 5 -4.74 15.25 -3.39
C GLU A 5 -4.25 13.94 -2.75
N VAL A 6 -3.61 14.04 -1.58
CA VAL A 6 -3.19 12.89 -0.78
C VAL A 6 -4.10 12.76 0.44
N SER A 7 -4.92 11.72 0.47
CA SER A 7 -5.81 11.41 1.59
C SER A 7 -5.33 10.18 2.36
N PHE A 8 -5.48 10.18 3.69
CA PHE A 8 -5.14 9.06 4.56
C PHE A 8 -6.40 8.48 5.21
N ILE A 9 -6.52 7.16 5.19
CA ILE A 9 -7.64 6.43 5.82
C ILE A 9 -7.06 5.51 6.89
N ASP A 10 -7.15 5.95 8.15
CA ASP A 10 -6.84 5.08 9.29
C ASP A 10 -8.11 4.46 9.89
N ALA A 11 -8.00 3.19 10.29
CA ALA A 11 -9.06 2.46 10.95
C ALA A 11 -8.47 1.24 11.69
N ALA A 12 -9.15 0.76 12.73
CA ALA A 12 -8.68 -0.38 13.50
C ALA A 12 -8.55 -1.66 12.63
N GLY A 13 -7.70 -2.60 13.06
CA GLY A 13 -7.60 -3.93 12.45
C GLY A 13 -8.97 -4.60 12.36
N GLY A 14 -9.29 -5.17 11.20
CA GLY A 14 -10.61 -5.77 10.94
C GLY A 14 -11.68 -4.78 10.43
N THR A 15 -11.40 -3.48 10.41
CA THR A 15 -12.23 -2.52 9.67
C THR A 15 -11.97 -2.73 8.19
N ARG A 16 -13.03 -2.89 7.40
CA ARG A 16 -13.04 -3.29 5.98
C ARG A 16 -12.36 -2.28 5.02
N LYS A 17 -11.20 -1.73 5.37
CA LYS A 17 -10.41 -0.77 4.58
C LYS A 17 -10.04 -1.33 3.21
N THR A 18 -9.63 -2.59 3.15
CA THR A 18 -9.34 -3.27 1.89
C THR A 18 -10.57 -3.39 0.99
N PHE A 19 -11.76 -3.62 1.57
CA PHE A 19 -13.02 -3.61 0.82
C PHE A 19 -13.33 -2.22 0.26
N LEU A 20 -13.10 -1.16 1.05
CA LEU A 20 -13.29 0.21 0.58
C LEU A 20 -12.38 0.54 -0.61
N ILE A 21 -11.10 0.16 -0.52
CA ILE A 21 -10.13 0.31 -1.61
C ILE A 21 -10.60 -0.47 -2.86
N ASN A 22 -11.10 -1.70 -2.69
CA ASN A 22 -11.62 -2.50 -3.80
C ASN A 22 -12.88 -1.91 -4.43
N VAL A 23 -13.80 -1.36 -3.63
CA VAL A 23 -15.01 -0.69 -4.13
C VAL A 23 -14.63 0.57 -4.89
N LEU A 24 -13.69 1.35 -4.38
CA LEU A 24 -13.20 2.55 -5.04
C LEU A 24 -12.51 2.18 -6.36
N HIS A 25 -11.65 1.17 -6.34
CA HIS A 25 -11.02 0.64 -7.55
C HIS A 25 -12.05 0.18 -8.60
N ALA A 26 -13.09 -0.55 -8.17
CA ALA A 26 -14.16 -1.00 -9.06
C ALA A 26 -14.97 0.18 -9.64
N LYS A 27 -15.17 1.25 -8.87
CA LYS A 27 -15.85 2.46 -9.33
C LYS A 27 -15.01 3.24 -10.35
N THR A 28 -13.69 3.32 -10.14
CA THR A 28 -12.76 3.99 -11.05
C THR A 28 -12.53 3.19 -12.34
N GLY A 29 -12.72 1.86 -12.33
CA GLY A 29 -12.54 0.99 -13.51
C GLY A 29 -13.50 1.23 -14.69
N GLY A 30 -14.46 2.16 -14.57
CA GLY A 30 -15.26 2.64 -15.70
C GLY A 30 -14.56 3.71 -16.54
N GLU A 31 -13.54 4.36 -16.00
CA GLU A 31 -12.71 5.36 -16.67
C GLU A 31 -11.34 4.73 -16.94
N LYS A 32 -10.69 5.07 -18.06
CA LYS A 32 -9.47 4.40 -18.56
C LYS A 32 -8.22 4.75 -17.76
N ASN A 33 -8.36 4.91 -16.44
CA ASN A 33 -7.37 5.48 -15.55
C ASN A 33 -6.58 4.33 -14.92
N ILE A 34 -5.25 4.40 -15.00
CA ILE A 34 -4.39 3.36 -14.42
C ILE A 34 -4.38 3.54 -12.91
N LEU A 35 -4.97 2.57 -12.21
CA LEU A 35 -5.04 2.56 -10.76
C LEU A 35 -4.12 1.48 -10.19
N LEU A 36 -3.18 1.90 -9.34
CA LEU A 36 -2.18 1.01 -8.77
C LEU A 36 -2.50 0.72 -7.31
N ALA A 37 -2.84 -0.53 -7.01
CA ALA A 37 -3.03 -1.02 -5.65
C ALA A 37 -1.73 -1.64 -5.12
N VAL A 38 -1.14 -1.05 -4.09
CA VAL A 38 0.12 -1.49 -3.49
C VAL A 38 -0.04 -1.77 -2.00
N ALA A 39 0.55 -2.86 -1.53
CA ALA A 39 0.60 -3.16 -0.09
C ALA A 39 2.00 -3.58 0.37
N THR A 40 2.31 -3.36 1.64
CA THR A 40 3.59 -3.79 2.22
C THR A 40 3.65 -5.30 2.48
N SER A 41 2.50 -5.95 2.74
CA SER A 41 2.37 -7.40 2.94
C SER A 41 1.78 -8.11 1.71
N GLY A 42 2.25 -9.34 1.44
CA GLY A 42 1.68 -10.19 0.40
C GLY A 42 0.20 -10.56 0.64
N ILE A 43 -0.19 -10.73 1.90
CA ILE A 43 -1.58 -11.05 2.28
C ILE A 43 -2.49 -9.86 1.94
N ALA A 44 -2.08 -8.65 2.30
CA ALA A 44 -2.80 -7.42 1.99
C ALA A 44 -2.90 -7.20 0.47
N ALA A 45 -1.81 -7.39 -0.27
CA ALA A 45 -1.81 -7.27 -1.73
C ALA A 45 -2.79 -8.27 -2.39
N THR A 46 -2.89 -9.49 -1.84
CA THR A 46 -3.82 -10.52 -2.36
C THR A 46 -5.29 -10.15 -2.11
N LEU A 47 -5.59 -9.43 -1.03
CA LEU A 47 -6.95 -8.98 -0.72
C LEU A 47 -7.37 -7.78 -1.57
N MET A 48 -6.43 -7.03 -2.14
CA MET A 48 -6.72 -5.92 -3.04
C MET A 48 -6.91 -6.43 -4.48
N THR A 49 -7.98 -5.99 -5.15
CA THR A 49 -8.20 -6.33 -6.57
C THR A 49 -7.06 -5.76 -7.41
N GLY A 50 -6.32 -6.62 -8.10
CA GLY A 50 -5.13 -6.20 -8.87
C GLY A 50 -3.94 -5.78 -8.02
N GLY A 51 -3.98 -6.04 -6.71
CA GLY A 51 -2.95 -5.63 -5.76
C GLY A 51 -1.59 -6.25 -6.02
N ARG A 52 -0.54 -5.47 -5.76
CA ARG A 52 0.85 -5.91 -5.83
C ARG A 52 1.59 -5.51 -4.56
N THR A 53 2.63 -6.28 -4.22
CA THR A 53 3.47 -5.88 -3.09
C THR A 53 4.34 -4.69 -3.46
N ALA A 54 4.63 -3.82 -2.49
CA ALA A 54 5.55 -2.70 -2.64
C ALA A 54 6.91 -3.15 -3.19
N HIS A 55 7.39 -4.31 -2.73
CA HIS A 55 8.60 -4.94 -3.25
C HIS A 55 8.52 -5.25 -4.76
N SER A 56 7.38 -5.75 -5.25
CA SER A 56 7.20 -6.07 -6.68
C SER A 56 7.10 -4.80 -7.54
N VAL A 57 6.37 -3.79 -7.05
CA VAL A 57 6.12 -2.55 -7.79
C VAL A 57 7.35 -1.67 -7.83
N PHE A 58 7.98 -1.43 -6.67
CA PHE A 58 9.06 -0.46 -6.52
C PHE A 58 10.47 -1.05 -6.58
N GLU A 59 10.58 -2.38 -6.73
CA GLU A 59 11.88 -3.08 -6.70
C GLU A 59 12.71 -2.62 -5.50
N ILE A 60 12.06 -2.59 -4.33
CA ILE A 60 12.66 -2.06 -3.11
C ILE A 60 13.81 -2.97 -2.72
N VAL A 61 15.02 -2.43 -2.75
CA VAL A 61 16.21 -3.10 -2.23
C VAL A 61 16.23 -2.88 -0.73
N ILE A 62 16.06 -3.95 0.04
CA ILE A 62 16.26 -3.92 1.49
C ILE A 62 17.76 -3.99 1.73
N VAL A 63 18.39 -2.83 1.91
CA VAL A 63 19.80 -2.76 2.31
C VAL A 63 19.85 -2.91 3.84
N LEU A 64 20.23 -4.08 4.33
CA LEU A 64 20.34 -4.42 5.77
C LEU A 64 21.54 -3.75 6.47
N LEU A 65 22.04 -2.63 5.95
CA LEU A 65 23.09 -1.86 6.62
C LEU A 65 22.41 -0.94 7.62
N HIS A 66 22.74 -1.14 8.88
CA HIS A 66 22.40 -0.32 10.04
C HIS A 66 21.99 1.12 9.63
N ASN A 67 20.70 1.44 9.76
CA ASN A 67 20.03 2.72 9.43
C ASN A 67 19.12 2.75 8.17
N GLU A 68 18.06 1.92 8.20
CA GLU A 68 16.64 2.23 7.87
C GLU A 68 16.21 2.91 6.54
N MET A 69 17.04 3.00 5.51
CA MET A 69 16.58 3.49 4.21
C MET A 69 16.26 2.36 3.22
N LEU A 70 14.96 2.22 2.91
CA LEU A 70 14.48 1.42 1.78
C LEU A 70 14.61 2.24 0.50
N VAL A 71 15.44 1.78 -0.44
CA VAL A 71 15.67 2.48 -1.72
C VAL A 71 15.00 1.72 -2.86
N CYS A 72 14.20 2.43 -3.64
CA CYS A 72 13.61 1.98 -4.89
C CYS A 72 14.68 1.93 -5.99
N SER A 73 14.78 0.82 -6.73
CA SER A 73 15.77 0.63 -7.81
C SER A 73 15.20 0.84 -9.23
N ILE A 74 14.09 1.55 -9.37
CA ILE A 74 13.46 1.76 -10.68
C ILE A 74 14.24 2.79 -11.51
N ARG A 75 14.80 2.34 -12.63
CA ARG A 75 15.48 3.21 -13.60
C ARG A 75 14.51 3.91 -14.55
N LYS A 76 14.83 5.14 -14.94
CA LYS A 76 14.10 5.90 -15.96
C LYS A 76 14.10 5.12 -17.29
N GLY A 77 12.92 4.95 -17.90
CA GLY A 77 12.74 4.20 -19.15
C GLY A 77 12.41 2.71 -18.99
N ASN A 78 12.40 2.18 -17.76
CA ASN A 78 11.87 0.83 -17.51
C ASN A 78 10.34 0.81 -17.69
N ALA A 79 9.78 -0.34 -18.11
CA ALA A 79 8.34 -0.55 -18.22
C ALA A 79 7.60 -0.25 -16.90
N LYS A 80 8.18 -0.60 -15.75
CA LYS A 80 7.62 -0.24 -14.43
C LYS A 80 7.59 1.26 -14.18
N ALA A 81 8.63 1.98 -14.60
CA ALA A 81 8.68 3.44 -14.49
C ALA A 81 7.59 4.09 -15.35
N LYS A 82 7.30 3.51 -16.52
CA LYS A 82 6.23 3.97 -17.40
C LYS A 82 4.84 3.74 -16.77
N VAL A 83 4.60 2.55 -16.19
CA VAL A 83 3.35 2.28 -15.46
C VAL A 83 3.16 3.24 -14.28
N LEU A 84 4.22 3.57 -13.55
CA LEU A 84 4.14 4.54 -12.46
C LEU A 84 3.90 5.98 -12.94
N GLN A 85 4.39 6.34 -14.14
CA GLN A 85 4.16 7.65 -14.75
C GLN A 85 2.76 7.80 -15.34
N GLU A 86 2.17 6.69 -15.81
CA GLU A 86 0.83 6.66 -16.37
C GLU A 86 -0.25 6.40 -15.30
N ALA A 87 0.16 6.01 -14.08
CA ALA A 87 -0.75 5.83 -12.96
C ALA A 87 -1.36 7.17 -12.54
N GLU A 88 -2.69 7.20 -12.48
CA GLU A 88 -3.45 8.38 -12.04
C GLU A 88 -3.71 8.34 -10.54
N VAL A 89 -3.84 7.13 -9.97
CA VAL A 89 -4.10 6.93 -8.55
C VAL A 89 -3.26 5.77 -8.01
N LEU A 90 -2.62 6.01 -6.86
CA LEU A 90 -1.87 5.01 -6.10
C LEU A 90 -2.56 4.77 -4.75
N PHE A 91 -3.09 3.57 -4.53
CA PHE A 91 -3.50 3.14 -3.19
C PHE A 91 -2.36 2.39 -2.52
N TRP A 92 -2.07 2.78 -1.28
CA TRP A 92 -1.03 2.16 -0.48
C TRP A 92 -1.59 1.64 0.85
N ASP A 93 -1.57 0.32 1.04
CA ASP A 93 -1.89 -0.32 2.32
C ASP A 93 -0.61 -0.63 3.10
N ALA A 94 -0.36 0.18 4.14
CA ALA A 94 0.67 -0.07 5.14
C ALA A 94 0.00 -0.62 6.40
N GLN A 95 0.29 -1.88 6.73
CA GLN A 95 -0.02 -2.34 8.08
C GLN A 95 0.89 -1.63 9.07
N ALA A 96 0.29 -0.84 9.98
CA ALA A 96 1.03 -0.29 11.11
C ALA A 96 1.55 -1.46 11.95
N TRP A 97 2.88 -1.57 12.03
CA TRP A 97 3.52 -2.42 13.03
C TRP A 97 3.20 -1.82 14.39
N THR A 98 2.19 -2.37 15.08
CA THR A 98 2.01 -2.09 16.51
C THR A 98 3.09 -2.84 17.28
N SER A 99 4.18 -2.16 17.62
CA SER A 99 5.08 -2.64 18.66
C SER A 99 4.31 -2.63 19.98
N SER A 100 4.06 -3.82 20.54
CA SER A 100 3.39 -4.01 21.83
C SER A 100 4.32 -3.65 23.00
N HIS A 101 4.75 -2.40 23.07
CA HIS A 101 5.35 -1.82 24.27
C HIS A 101 4.39 -0.77 24.81
N GLY A 102 3.33 -1.25 25.48
CA GLY A 102 2.32 -0.39 26.08
C GLY A 102 0.91 -0.96 26.22
N GLN A 103 0.66 -2.25 25.95
CA GLN A 103 -0.60 -2.88 26.36
C GLN A 103 -0.38 -3.62 27.68
N ASN A 104 -0.99 -3.10 28.75
CA ASN A 104 -1.19 -3.84 29.99
C ASN A 104 -1.89 -5.17 29.63
N PRO A 105 -1.41 -6.35 30.07
CA PRO A 105 -2.06 -7.60 29.74
C PRO A 105 -3.54 -7.59 30.15
N PRO A 106 -4.42 -8.29 29.40
CA PRO A 106 -5.79 -8.47 29.86
C PRO A 106 -5.74 -9.06 31.27
N GLY A 107 -6.36 -8.37 32.22
CA GLY A 107 -6.50 -8.86 33.58
C GLY A 107 -7.11 -10.26 33.57
N PRO A 108 -6.77 -11.11 34.55
CA PRO A 108 -7.25 -12.47 34.58
C PRO A 108 -8.78 -12.47 34.58
N CYS A 109 -9.36 -13.27 33.68
CA CYS A 109 -10.79 -13.52 33.70
C CYS A 109 -11.18 -14.04 35.09
N ARG A 110 -12.00 -13.25 35.80
CA ARG A 110 -12.78 -13.70 36.94
C ARG A 110 -14.20 -13.20 36.79
#